data_AF-A0A815LIG5-F1
#
_entry.id   AF-A0A815LIG5-F1
#
_cell.length_a   1.000
_cell.length_b   1.000
_cell.length_c   1.000
_cell.angle_alpha   90.00
_cell.angle_beta   90.00
_cell.angle_gamma   90.00
#
_symmetry.space_group_name_H-M   'P 1'
#
loop_
_entity.id
_entity.type
_entity.pdbx_description
1 polymer ?
#
loop_
_entity_poly.entity_id
_entity_poly.type
_entity_poly.pdbx_seq_one_letter_code
_entity_poly.pdbx_strand_id
1 'polypeptide(L)'
;MNRFTEFQAENKNLKPIAGYWAYRLVSLEEALKPFLSEVNQLQRSIKEAKKHCTQPSEHYLTRDESAALFLYTMEADDFSFYRILNQILRTEDRNEAKPWFAYLKLFDTAINKLPTVKGNVWRAVRGNVTKGYKENDVLTWWSVSSCSTSVDVLKGFIKQNEESTLFMIEAINGKDVTGYTLFPNEKEIILTFGTRLRVKSIGFQHGKLYLVHLAEVDDDTDDHSEESHVSKQTQPSAAAAVPKVKVQPLRPKSGNDVALNTETELEVHYRTGIVEPGPGYQITKQASDLSRLPDFGSLAMSKAVLASLKKYHCGQDLIRLASILSDLNTTAILKDLPHDMKSPDGDFMTLLNVMNNILLVKRSVPPNQFNLEHVCQAKGLTPNIYHIVRQAIKRYTNLETSFNLSVDFRDRAQVASNNWEQIAKSLLVGYSNNIFVSLREFKGPTHHFVRYDSNNDEIAVLDLQSTLARPISQSPVGLVLARDIRYSTSVPSRAVLSFVGEIKPEWIEWVPTTTNAQKSF
;
A
#
# COMPACT_ATOMS: atom_id res chain seq x y z
N MET A 1 -12.49 24.30 8.00
CA MET A 1 -13.37 23.64 7.02
C MET A 1 -14.13 22.54 7.71
N ASN A 2 -15.44 22.52 7.54
CA ASN A 2 -16.34 21.67 8.31
C ASN A 2 -16.81 20.43 7.54
N ARG A 3 -16.67 20.39 6.20
CA ARG A 3 -17.23 19.29 5.38
C ARG A 3 -16.61 17.92 5.65
N PHE A 4 -15.29 17.87 5.87
CA PHE A 4 -14.59 16.64 6.30
C PHE A 4 -15.10 16.13 7.66
N THR A 5 -15.54 17.04 8.52
CA THR A 5 -15.96 16.77 9.90
C THR A 5 -17.46 16.62 10.11
N GLU A 6 -18.28 16.90 9.08
CA GLU A 6 -19.72 16.65 9.12
C GLU A 6 -19.93 15.15 9.24
N PHE A 7 -20.65 14.72 10.26
CA PHE A 7 -20.98 13.31 10.45
C PHE A 7 -22.26 13.17 11.25
N GLN A 8 -23.11 12.25 10.79
CA GLN A 8 -24.19 11.69 11.59
C GLN A 8 -24.08 10.17 11.47
N ALA A 9 -24.40 9.45 12.53
CA ALA A 9 -24.37 7.99 12.49
C ALA A 9 -25.38 7.47 11.43
N GLU A 10 -24.85 6.89 10.36
CA GLU A 10 -25.61 6.37 9.22
C GLU A 10 -25.58 4.84 9.27
N ASN A 11 -26.58 4.24 9.91
CA ASN A 11 -26.73 2.78 9.98
C ASN A 11 -28.23 2.40 9.99
N LYS A 12 -28.97 3.00 9.06
CA LYS A 12 -30.38 2.65 8.82
C LYS A 12 -30.48 1.91 7.49
N ASN A 13 -31.11 0.74 7.52
CA ASN A 13 -31.49 -0.03 6.32
C ASN A 13 -32.59 0.71 5.56
N LEU A 14 -32.24 1.80 4.90
CA LEU A 14 -33.14 2.57 4.04
C LEU A 14 -33.12 2.01 2.62
N LYS A 15 -34.20 2.23 1.89
CA LYS A 15 -34.20 1.94 0.44
C LYS A 15 -33.29 2.95 -0.29
N PRO A 16 -32.61 2.55 -1.37
CA PRO A 16 -31.89 3.48 -2.23
C PRO A 16 -32.77 4.61 -2.75
N ILE A 17 -32.19 5.79 -2.94
CA ILE A 17 -32.87 6.91 -3.62
C ILE A 17 -32.94 6.57 -5.11
N ALA A 18 -34.09 6.05 -5.53
CA ALA A 18 -34.32 5.55 -6.87
C ALA A 18 -35.11 6.54 -7.75
N GLY A 19 -34.81 6.57 -9.05
CA GLY A 19 -35.58 7.25 -10.08
C GLY A 19 -35.01 8.57 -10.60
N TYR A 20 -34.03 9.16 -9.91
CA TYR A 20 -33.40 10.40 -10.37
C TYR A 20 -32.66 10.23 -11.71
N TRP A 21 -32.15 9.03 -12.02
CA TRP A 21 -31.48 8.73 -13.30
C TRP A 21 -32.36 8.93 -14.53
N ALA A 22 -33.69 8.81 -14.37
CA ALA A 22 -34.67 8.99 -15.44
C ALA A 22 -34.98 10.47 -15.73
N TYR A 23 -34.51 11.39 -14.89
CA TYR A 23 -34.67 12.82 -15.12
C TYR A 23 -33.76 13.28 -16.26
N ARG A 24 -34.25 14.26 -17.02
CA ARG A 24 -33.46 14.94 -18.05
C ARG A 24 -32.34 15.74 -17.38
N LEU A 25 -31.16 15.71 -18.00
CA LEU A 25 -30.06 16.59 -17.61
C LEU A 25 -30.43 18.05 -17.96
N VAL A 26 -30.39 18.94 -16.97
CA VAL A 26 -30.75 20.36 -17.08
C VAL A 26 -29.63 21.24 -16.51
N SER A 27 -29.71 22.55 -16.69
CA SER A 27 -28.73 23.49 -16.11
C SER A 27 -28.81 23.51 -14.59
N LEU A 28 -27.75 24.00 -13.93
CA LEU A 28 -27.69 24.09 -12.47
C LEU A 28 -28.81 25.00 -11.91
N GLU A 29 -29.15 26.10 -12.60
CA GLU A 29 -30.24 26.97 -12.18
C GLU A 29 -31.60 26.28 -12.25
N GLU A 30 -31.87 25.53 -13.33
CA GLU A 30 -33.16 24.84 -13.47
C GLU A 30 -33.26 23.68 -12.47
N ALA A 31 -32.17 22.95 -12.25
CA ALA A 31 -32.10 21.88 -11.26
C ALA A 31 -32.38 22.35 -9.82
N LEU A 32 -31.98 23.58 -9.49
CA LEU A 32 -32.11 24.16 -8.15
C LEU A 32 -33.21 25.22 -8.03
N LYS A 33 -33.96 25.46 -9.10
CA LYS A 33 -35.04 26.45 -9.16
C LYS A 33 -36.07 26.33 -8.03
N PRO A 34 -36.51 25.13 -7.60
CA PRO A 34 -37.45 25.00 -6.48
C PRO A 34 -36.92 25.59 -5.17
N PHE A 35 -35.60 25.64 -4.99
CA PHE A 35 -34.95 25.95 -3.70
C PHE A 35 -34.39 27.36 -3.62
N LEU A 36 -34.45 28.16 -4.69
CA LEU A 36 -33.82 29.49 -4.75
C LEU A 36 -34.34 30.46 -3.68
N SER A 37 -35.61 30.33 -3.27
CA SER A 37 -36.23 31.14 -2.21
C SER A 37 -36.10 30.54 -0.82
N GLU A 38 -35.81 29.24 -0.72
CA GLU A 38 -35.78 28.49 0.54
C GLU A 38 -34.37 28.40 1.12
N VAL A 39 -33.37 28.25 0.25
CA VAL A 39 -31.97 28.12 0.65
C VAL A 39 -31.27 29.48 0.59
N ASN A 40 -30.86 29.95 1.77
CA ASN A 40 -30.20 31.24 1.91
C ASN A 40 -28.96 31.35 1.01
N GLN A 41 -28.84 32.45 0.28
CA GLN A 41 -27.75 32.77 -0.64
C GLN A 41 -27.53 31.79 -1.81
N LEU A 42 -28.41 30.80 -2.03
CA LEU A 42 -28.22 29.78 -3.07
C LEU A 42 -27.98 30.39 -4.46
N GLN A 43 -28.75 31.41 -4.83
CA GLN A 43 -28.59 32.10 -6.11
C GLN A 43 -27.20 32.74 -6.25
N ARG A 44 -26.63 33.26 -5.16
CA ARG A 44 -25.27 33.81 -5.16
C ARG A 44 -24.24 32.69 -5.27
N SER A 45 -24.41 31.60 -4.54
CA SER A 45 -23.50 30.44 -4.59
C SER A 45 -23.47 29.80 -5.98
N ILE A 46 -24.62 29.67 -6.65
CA ILE A 46 -24.69 29.18 -8.04
C ILE A 46 -23.88 30.07 -8.98
N LYS A 47 -24.03 31.40 -8.87
CA LYS A 47 -23.28 32.36 -9.69
C LYS A 47 -21.77 32.26 -9.44
N GLU A 48 -21.37 32.13 -8.18
CA GLU A 48 -19.97 32.00 -7.80
C GLU A 48 -19.38 30.68 -8.31
N ALA A 49 -20.05 29.55 -8.10
CA ALA A 49 -19.62 28.25 -8.63
C ALA A 49 -19.39 28.30 -10.15
N LYS A 50 -20.32 28.90 -10.90
CA LYS A 50 -20.20 29.06 -12.37
C LYS A 50 -19.07 29.99 -12.81
N LYS A 51 -18.62 30.90 -11.96
CA LYS A 51 -17.52 31.83 -12.25
C LYS A 51 -16.16 31.12 -12.18
N HIS A 52 -16.01 30.14 -11.28
CA HIS A 52 -14.79 29.35 -11.13
C HIS A 52 -14.65 28.22 -12.15
N CYS A 53 -15.72 27.92 -12.90
CA CYS A 53 -15.70 26.89 -13.93
C CYS A 53 -15.04 27.38 -15.22
N THR A 54 -13.90 26.80 -15.56
CA THR A 54 -13.22 26.98 -16.86
C THR A 54 -13.71 25.99 -17.91
N GLN A 55 -13.59 26.33 -19.19
CA GLN A 55 -13.95 25.47 -20.33
C GLN A 55 -12.87 25.52 -21.42
N PRO A 56 -12.53 24.38 -22.06
CA PRO A 56 -13.00 23.03 -21.71
C PRO A 56 -12.46 22.62 -20.34
N SER A 57 -13.27 21.89 -19.56
CA SER A 57 -12.76 21.31 -18.32
C SER A 57 -11.91 20.08 -18.64
N GLU A 58 -10.98 19.76 -17.75
CA GLU A 58 -10.00 18.67 -17.92
C GLU A 58 -10.65 17.32 -18.24
N HIS A 59 -11.80 17.03 -17.62
CA HIS A 59 -12.52 15.77 -17.82
C HIS A 59 -13.81 15.92 -18.65
N TYR A 60 -13.88 16.94 -19.51
CA TYR A 60 -15.01 17.15 -20.44
C TYR A 60 -16.38 17.33 -19.75
N LEU A 61 -16.38 17.83 -18.52
CA LEU A 61 -17.57 18.34 -17.85
C LEU A 61 -18.03 19.63 -18.53
N THR A 62 -19.33 19.71 -18.76
CA THR A 62 -20.01 20.95 -19.12
C THR A 62 -19.89 21.96 -17.98
N ARG A 63 -20.14 23.24 -18.28
CA ARG A 63 -20.08 24.29 -17.27
C ARG A 63 -21.04 24.04 -16.10
N ASP A 64 -22.23 23.50 -16.36
CA ASP A 64 -23.22 23.19 -15.32
C ASP A 64 -22.83 22.00 -14.46
N GLU A 65 -22.24 20.96 -15.05
CA GLU A 65 -21.69 19.81 -14.33
C GLU A 65 -20.53 20.22 -13.41
N SER A 66 -19.57 21.00 -13.92
CA SER A 66 -18.48 21.54 -13.10
C SER A 66 -19.01 22.41 -11.96
N ALA A 67 -20.02 23.25 -12.24
CA ALA A 67 -20.60 24.15 -11.24
C ALA A 67 -21.37 23.38 -10.16
N ALA A 68 -21.98 22.24 -10.49
CA ALA A 68 -22.64 21.38 -9.51
C ALA A 68 -21.65 20.80 -8.49
N LEU A 69 -20.46 20.37 -8.94
CA LEU A 69 -19.38 19.90 -8.07
C LEU A 69 -18.79 21.03 -7.22
N PHE A 70 -18.51 22.18 -7.84
CA PHE A 70 -18.03 23.37 -7.11
C PHE A 70 -19.02 23.80 -6.02
N LEU A 71 -20.32 23.87 -6.33
CA LEU A 71 -21.34 24.25 -5.36
C LEU A 71 -21.37 23.30 -4.15
N TYR A 72 -21.17 22.00 -4.36
CA TYR A 72 -21.10 21.03 -3.29
C TYR A 72 -19.87 21.25 -2.39
N THR A 73 -18.70 21.56 -2.97
CA THR A 73 -17.45 21.71 -2.20
C THR A 73 -17.28 23.10 -1.54
N MET A 74 -18.13 24.07 -1.88
CA MET A 74 -18.13 25.40 -1.27
C MET A 74 -18.52 25.39 0.21
N GLU A 75 -17.85 26.24 0.99
CA GLU A 75 -18.19 26.51 2.40
C GLU A 75 -18.85 27.89 2.56
N ALA A 76 -19.98 27.91 3.26
CA ALA A 76 -20.73 29.11 3.64
C ALA A 76 -21.36 28.91 5.04
N ASP A 77 -20.52 28.54 6.02
CA ASP A 77 -20.90 28.26 7.41
C ASP A 77 -22.14 27.35 7.51
N ASP A 78 -23.12 27.68 8.35
CA ASP A 78 -24.35 26.90 8.57
C ASP A 78 -25.26 26.81 7.33
N PHE A 79 -25.00 27.61 6.29
CA PHE A 79 -25.76 27.65 5.04
C PHE A 79 -25.06 26.93 3.89
N SER A 80 -23.99 26.18 4.18
CA SER A 80 -23.26 25.43 3.16
C SER A 80 -24.17 24.43 2.44
N PHE A 81 -24.21 24.48 1.11
CA PHE A 81 -25.11 23.67 0.30
C PHE A 81 -24.98 22.17 0.56
N TYR A 82 -23.75 21.66 0.74
CA TYR A 82 -23.51 20.24 1.04
C TYR A 82 -24.25 19.75 2.28
N ARG A 83 -24.42 20.60 3.31
CA ARG A 83 -25.10 20.20 4.56
C ARG A 83 -26.58 19.93 4.31
N ILE A 84 -27.21 20.78 3.50
CA ILE A 84 -28.62 20.65 3.13
C ILE A 84 -28.80 19.40 2.29
N LEU A 85 -27.96 19.21 1.27
CA LEU A 85 -28.01 18.02 0.44
C LEU A 85 -27.79 16.74 1.25
N ASN A 86 -26.76 16.69 2.10
CA ASN A 86 -26.45 15.53 2.93
C ASN A 86 -27.56 15.24 3.94
N GLN A 87 -28.25 16.26 4.47
CA GLN A 87 -29.42 16.05 5.31
C GLN A 87 -30.56 15.38 4.53
N ILE A 88 -30.85 15.85 3.31
CA ILE A 88 -31.89 15.26 2.45
C ILE A 88 -31.56 13.81 2.07
N LEU A 89 -30.30 13.51 1.76
CA LEU A 89 -29.88 12.16 1.44
C LEU A 89 -30.06 11.17 2.62
N ARG A 90 -30.04 11.69 3.85
CA ARG A 90 -30.22 10.94 5.08
C ARG A 90 -31.68 10.81 5.54
N THR A 91 -32.66 11.43 4.86
CA THR A 91 -34.07 11.36 5.29
C THR A 91 -34.63 9.95 5.10
N GLU A 92 -35.45 9.51 6.06
CA GLU A 92 -36.11 8.21 5.95
C GLU A 92 -37.19 8.21 4.87
N ASP A 93 -37.95 9.30 4.78
CA ASP A 93 -38.92 9.49 3.70
C ASP A 93 -38.21 9.87 2.40
N ARG A 94 -38.02 8.87 1.53
CA ARG A 94 -37.39 9.05 0.21
C ARG A 94 -38.20 9.97 -0.72
N ASN A 95 -39.46 10.30 -0.40
CA ASN A 95 -40.21 11.29 -1.15
C ASN A 95 -39.63 12.70 -0.96
N GLU A 96 -39.00 13.00 0.17
CA GLU A 96 -38.37 14.30 0.43
C GLU A 96 -37.16 14.55 -0.50
N ALA A 97 -36.56 13.49 -1.05
CA ALA A 97 -35.49 13.61 -2.03
C ALA A 97 -36.00 13.91 -3.45
N LYS A 98 -37.27 13.66 -3.77
CA LYS A 98 -37.82 13.82 -5.13
C LYS A 98 -37.63 15.22 -5.73
N PRO A 99 -37.86 16.32 -4.98
CA PRO A 99 -37.58 17.67 -5.48
C PRO A 99 -36.11 17.88 -5.91
N TRP A 100 -35.19 17.09 -5.36
CA TRP A 100 -33.76 17.18 -5.63
C TRP A 100 -33.29 16.32 -6.81
N PHE A 101 -34.17 15.53 -7.43
CA PHE A 101 -33.77 14.56 -8.47
C PHE A 101 -33.11 15.22 -9.68
N ALA A 102 -33.51 16.43 -10.06
CA ALA A 102 -32.85 17.16 -11.14
C ALA A 102 -31.40 17.53 -10.78
N TYR A 103 -31.15 17.94 -9.54
CA TYR A 103 -29.80 18.22 -9.06
C TYR A 103 -28.98 16.93 -8.88
N LEU A 104 -29.57 15.88 -8.28
CA LEU A 104 -28.90 14.58 -8.12
C LEU A 104 -28.50 13.99 -9.48
N LYS A 105 -29.36 14.10 -10.49
CA LYS A 105 -29.03 13.70 -11.86
C LYS A 105 -27.83 14.47 -12.40
N LEU A 106 -27.81 15.78 -12.22
CA LEU A 106 -26.70 16.64 -12.68
C LEU A 106 -25.39 16.32 -11.96
N PHE A 107 -25.43 16.21 -10.63
CA PHE A 107 -24.29 15.89 -9.79
C PHE A 107 -23.73 14.50 -10.07
N ASP A 108 -24.59 13.48 -10.12
CA ASP A 108 -24.20 12.10 -10.42
C ASP A 108 -23.62 11.96 -11.84
N THR A 109 -24.20 12.67 -12.83
CA THR A 109 -23.64 12.70 -14.19
C THR A 109 -22.26 13.37 -14.22
N ALA A 110 -22.07 14.46 -13.46
CA ALA A 110 -20.80 15.16 -13.37
C ALA A 110 -19.72 14.29 -12.70
N ILE A 111 -20.05 13.72 -11.54
CA ILE A 111 -19.07 13.02 -10.70
C ILE A 111 -18.59 11.71 -11.34
N ASN A 112 -19.44 11.05 -12.12
CA ASN A 112 -19.08 9.82 -12.84
C ASN A 112 -18.13 10.06 -14.03
N LYS A 113 -17.94 11.30 -14.47
CA LYS A 113 -16.92 11.66 -15.47
C LYS A 113 -15.52 11.84 -14.88
N LEU A 114 -15.41 11.95 -13.56
CA LEU A 114 -14.14 12.22 -12.89
C LEU A 114 -13.30 10.94 -12.76
N PRO A 115 -11.97 11.07 -12.67
CA PRO A 115 -11.07 9.97 -12.38
C PRO A 115 -11.50 9.24 -11.11
N THR A 116 -11.49 7.90 -11.20
CA THR A 116 -11.76 7.05 -10.04
C THR A 116 -10.46 6.77 -9.30
N VAL A 117 -10.46 7.02 -8.00
CA VAL A 117 -9.37 6.79 -7.07
C VAL A 117 -9.65 5.51 -6.30
N LYS A 118 -8.78 4.52 -6.50
CA LYS A 118 -8.76 3.25 -5.76
C LYS A 118 -7.65 3.29 -4.72
N GLY A 119 -7.96 2.93 -3.48
CA GLY A 119 -7.00 2.90 -2.38
C GLY A 119 -7.49 3.66 -1.15
N ASN A 120 -6.57 4.00 -0.25
CA ASN A 120 -6.95 4.58 1.04
C ASN A 120 -7.29 6.05 0.94
N VAL A 121 -8.49 6.38 1.42
CA VAL A 121 -8.94 7.75 1.66
C VAL A 121 -9.31 7.92 3.13
N TRP A 122 -9.23 9.16 3.58
CA TRP A 122 -9.32 9.47 5.00
C TRP A 122 -10.42 10.50 5.26
N ARG A 123 -11.16 10.32 6.35
CA ARG A 123 -12.16 11.29 6.82
C ARG A 123 -12.06 11.46 8.33
N ALA A 124 -12.03 12.69 8.83
CA ALA A 124 -11.93 12.96 10.26
C ALA A 124 -13.21 13.62 10.77
N VAL A 125 -13.83 13.08 11.83
CA VAL A 125 -15.07 13.59 12.43
C VAL A 125 -14.84 13.95 13.89
N ARG A 126 -15.64 14.88 14.41
CA ARG A 126 -15.56 15.30 15.82
C ARG A 126 -16.30 14.30 16.72
N GLY A 127 -15.73 14.03 17.90
CA GLY A 127 -16.25 13.09 18.88
C GLY A 127 -15.84 11.64 18.65
N ASN A 128 -16.09 10.81 19.68
CA ASN A 128 -15.99 9.37 19.58
C ASN A 128 -17.30 8.78 19.00
N VAL A 129 -17.26 8.34 17.74
CA VAL A 129 -18.43 7.73 17.07
C VAL A 129 -18.33 6.21 16.94
N THR A 130 -17.28 5.60 17.53
CA THR A 130 -17.00 4.14 17.41
C THR A 130 -18.15 3.26 17.89
N LYS A 131 -18.99 3.73 18.82
CA LYS A 131 -20.17 3.01 19.32
C LYS A 131 -21.21 2.71 18.23
N GLY A 132 -21.22 3.47 17.13
CA GLY A 132 -22.13 3.25 16.01
C GLY A 132 -21.65 2.20 15.01
N TYR A 133 -20.45 1.64 15.23
CA TYR A 133 -19.79 0.69 14.34
C TYR A 133 -19.56 -0.63 15.07
N LYS A 134 -19.63 -1.73 14.31
CA LYS A 134 -19.32 -3.07 14.77
C LYS A 134 -18.58 -3.81 13.67
N GLU A 135 -17.52 -4.51 14.05
CA GLU A 135 -16.69 -5.27 13.12
C GLU A 135 -17.52 -6.23 12.25
N ASN A 136 -17.17 -6.28 10.96
CA ASN A 136 -17.83 -7.00 9.88
C ASN A 136 -19.23 -6.53 9.47
N ASP A 137 -19.83 -5.56 10.16
CA ASP A 137 -21.09 -4.97 9.70
C ASP A 137 -20.88 -4.27 8.35
N VAL A 138 -21.87 -4.37 7.47
CA VAL A 138 -21.95 -3.56 6.25
C VAL A 138 -22.97 -2.46 6.50
N LEU A 139 -22.53 -1.22 6.34
CA LEU A 139 -23.37 -0.03 6.47
C LEU A 139 -23.41 0.74 5.15
N THR A 140 -24.44 1.56 4.99
CA THR A 140 -24.56 2.47 3.84
C THR A 140 -24.40 3.90 4.31
N TRP A 141 -23.38 4.58 3.80
CA TRP A 141 -23.29 6.03 3.88
C TRP A 141 -24.16 6.64 2.78
N TRP A 142 -25.35 7.07 3.19
CA TRP A 142 -26.34 7.71 2.34
C TRP A 142 -25.90 9.12 1.93
N SER A 143 -25.16 9.84 2.77
CA SER A 143 -24.66 11.15 2.42
C SER A 143 -23.52 11.09 1.39
N VAL A 144 -23.29 12.18 0.67
CA VAL A 144 -22.03 12.37 -0.03
C VAL A 144 -20.94 12.59 1.02
N SER A 145 -19.78 11.98 0.84
CA SER A 145 -18.73 11.91 1.85
C SER A 145 -17.42 12.50 1.33
N SER A 146 -17.04 13.66 1.86
CA SER A 146 -15.75 14.30 1.57
C SER A 146 -14.63 13.64 2.37
N CYS A 147 -13.67 13.06 1.64
CA CYS A 147 -12.48 12.39 2.14
C CYS A 147 -11.23 13.04 1.54
N SER A 148 -10.04 12.74 2.05
CA SER A 148 -8.77 13.19 1.48
C SER A 148 -7.83 12.01 1.27
N THR A 149 -6.99 12.06 0.24
CA THR A 149 -5.84 11.14 0.11
C THR A 149 -4.68 11.53 1.05
N SER A 150 -4.75 12.69 1.69
CA SER A 150 -3.69 13.22 2.56
C SER A 150 -4.12 13.25 4.02
N VAL A 151 -3.47 12.44 4.85
CA VAL A 151 -3.65 12.50 6.32
C VAL A 151 -3.23 13.86 6.88
N ASP A 152 -2.27 14.54 6.24
CA ASP A 152 -1.80 15.85 6.68
C ASP A 152 -2.88 16.94 6.57
N VAL A 153 -3.73 16.87 5.54
CA VAL A 153 -4.90 17.76 5.40
C VAL A 153 -5.83 17.60 6.59
N LEU A 154 -5.98 16.37 7.10
CA LEU A 154 -6.84 16.07 8.24
C LEU A 154 -6.26 16.47 9.60
N LYS A 155 -4.94 16.64 9.72
CA LYS A 155 -4.32 17.15 10.96
C LYS A 155 -4.86 18.53 11.35
N GLY A 156 -5.23 19.36 10.37
CA GLY A 156 -5.87 20.66 10.60
C GLY A 156 -7.32 20.57 11.10
N PHE A 157 -7.98 19.42 10.90
CA PHE A 157 -9.37 19.18 11.33
C PHE A 157 -9.48 18.44 12.66
N ILE A 158 -8.41 17.76 13.08
CA ILE A 158 -8.28 17.10 14.36
C ILE A 158 -7.73 18.11 15.37
N LYS A 159 -8.60 18.63 16.25
CA LYS A 159 -8.16 19.55 17.31
C LYS A 159 -7.43 18.79 18.41
N GLN A 160 -6.29 19.34 18.84
CA GLN A 160 -5.58 18.83 20.01
C GLN A 160 -6.51 18.90 21.25
N ASN A 161 -6.58 17.81 22.01
CA ASN A 161 -7.37 17.65 23.24
C ASN A 161 -8.90 17.53 23.11
N GLU A 162 -9.47 17.42 21.91
CA GLU A 162 -10.87 17.04 21.70
C GLU A 162 -10.98 15.57 21.23
N GLU A 163 -12.10 14.91 21.56
CA GLU A 163 -12.37 13.60 20.97
C GLU A 163 -12.60 13.74 19.46
N SER A 164 -12.03 12.82 18.69
CA SER A 164 -12.18 12.79 17.23
C SER A 164 -12.09 11.35 16.74
N THR A 165 -12.81 11.05 15.67
CA THR A 165 -12.73 9.75 15.00
C THR A 165 -12.18 9.94 13.60
N LEU A 166 -11.12 9.22 13.26
CA LEU A 166 -10.57 9.11 11.92
C LEU A 166 -11.13 7.84 11.27
N PHE A 167 -11.62 7.96 10.04
CA PHE A 167 -11.97 6.86 9.18
C PHE A 167 -10.85 6.65 8.19
N MET A 168 -10.29 5.43 8.17
CA MET A 168 -9.50 4.93 7.05
C MET A 168 -10.45 4.13 6.17
N ILE A 169 -10.53 4.46 4.88
CA ILE A 169 -11.49 3.85 3.97
C ILE A 169 -10.74 3.30 2.76
N GLU A 170 -10.76 1.99 2.57
CA GLU A 170 -10.34 1.35 1.32
C GLU A 170 -11.41 1.65 0.26
N ALA A 171 -11.23 2.74 -0.51
CA ALA A 171 -12.17 3.15 -1.55
C ALA A 171 -11.93 2.40 -2.86
N ILE A 172 -13.01 2.05 -3.54
CA ILE A 172 -13.03 1.44 -4.87
C ILE A 172 -13.55 2.45 -5.91
N ASN A 173 -14.52 3.29 -5.52
CA ASN A 173 -15.19 4.25 -6.41
C ASN A 173 -15.01 5.72 -6.00
N GLY A 174 -13.98 6.05 -5.21
CA GLY A 174 -13.70 7.44 -4.84
C GLY A 174 -13.49 8.33 -6.06
N LYS A 175 -14.00 9.56 -6.05
CA LYS A 175 -13.94 10.50 -7.19
C LYS A 175 -13.05 11.69 -6.86
N ASP A 176 -12.01 11.92 -7.65
CA ASP A 176 -11.11 13.06 -7.45
C ASP A 176 -11.77 14.36 -7.92
N VAL A 177 -12.04 15.28 -6.98
CA VAL A 177 -12.64 16.59 -7.26
C VAL A 177 -11.65 17.74 -7.14
N THR A 178 -10.34 17.47 -7.09
CA THR A 178 -9.29 18.48 -6.87
C THR A 178 -9.36 19.64 -7.87
N GLY A 179 -9.70 19.38 -9.13
CA GLY A 179 -9.89 20.40 -10.17
C GLY A 179 -11.22 21.16 -10.12
N TYR A 180 -12.13 20.78 -9.22
CA TYR A 180 -13.53 21.22 -9.18
C TYR A 180 -13.95 21.72 -7.78
N THR A 181 -12.99 22.26 -7.02
CA THR A 181 -13.17 22.81 -5.68
C THR A 181 -12.42 24.13 -5.49
N LEU A 182 -12.85 24.96 -4.54
CA LEU A 182 -12.12 26.16 -4.13
C LEU A 182 -10.86 25.84 -3.30
N PHE A 183 -10.69 24.58 -2.90
CA PHE A 183 -9.64 24.14 -1.99
C PHE A 183 -8.83 22.97 -2.57
N PRO A 184 -8.15 23.14 -3.71
CA PRO A 184 -7.44 22.06 -4.39
C PRO A 184 -6.34 21.41 -3.52
N ASN A 185 -5.77 22.16 -2.59
CA ASN A 185 -4.74 21.66 -1.66
C ASN A 185 -5.26 20.61 -0.68
N GLU A 186 -6.58 20.46 -0.54
CA GLU A 186 -7.18 19.45 0.33
C GLU A 186 -7.18 18.05 -0.29
N LYS A 187 -6.87 17.93 -1.59
CA LYS A 187 -6.85 16.64 -2.33
C LYS A 187 -8.12 15.84 -2.08
N GLU A 188 -9.25 16.52 -2.22
CA GLU A 188 -10.56 16.01 -1.84
C GLU A 188 -10.99 14.89 -2.77
N ILE A 189 -11.35 13.76 -2.17
CA ILE A 189 -11.97 12.61 -2.81
C ILE A 189 -13.39 12.50 -2.28
N ILE A 190 -14.36 12.43 -3.19
CA ILE A 190 -15.76 12.21 -2.83
C ILE A 190 -16.08 10.72 -2.92
N LEU A 191 -16.62 10.14 -1.85
CA LEU A 191 -17.43 8.92 -1.94
C LEU A 191 -18.88 9.35 -2.17
N THR A 192 -19.53 8.77 -3.17
CA THR A 192 -20.88 9.17 -3.61
C THR A 192 -21.95 8.79 -2.59
N PHE A 193 -23.14 9.38 -2.71
CA PHE A 193 -24.27 9.02 -1.88
C PHE A 193 -24.65 7.54 -2.07
N GLY A 194 -24.97 6.85 -0.98
CA GLY A 194 -25.30 5.42 -1.01
C GLY A 194 -24.08 4.49 -1.01
N THR A 195 -22.87 4.98 -0.73
CA THR A 195 -21.66 4.14 -0.65
C THR A 195 -21.81 3.07 0.43
N ARG A 196 -21.64 1.80 0.07
CA ARG A 196 -21.65 0.67 1.02
C ARG A 196 -20.25 0.41 1.55
N LEU A 197 -20.13 0.28 2.87
CA LEU A 197 -18.86 0.15 3.58
C LEU A 197 -18.94 -1.00 4.59
N ARG A 198 -17.98 -1.92 4.53
CA ARG A 198 -17.77 -2.98 5.53
C ARG A 198 -16.83 -2.49 6.60
N VAL A 199 -17.20 -2.64 7.87
CA VAL A 199 -16.31 -2.36 9.00
C VAL A 199 -15.24 -3.44 9.09
N LYS A 200 -13.98 -3.08 8.85
CA LYS A 200 -12.84 -3.99 8.91
C LYS A 200 -12.28 -4.10 10.33
N SER A 201 -12.17 -2.97 11.02
CA SER A 201 -11.75 -2.95 12.42
C SER A 201 -12.25 -1.70 13.15
N ILE A 202 -12.51 -1.88 14.44
CA ILE A 202 -12.80 -0.80 15.40
C ILE A 202 -11.90 -0.98 16.61
N GLY A 203 -11.21 0.07 17.05
CA GLY A 203 -10.56 0.03 18.36
C GLY A 203 -9.08 0.41 18.40
N PHE A 204 -8.54 1.04 17.37
CA PHE A 204 -7.34 1.83 17.58
C PHE A 204 -7.73 3.16 18.22
N GLN A 205 -7.26 3.38 19.45
CA GLN A 205 -7.40 4.65 20.16
C GLN A 205 -6.00 5.15 20.52
N HIS A 206 -5.71 6.41 20.19
CA HIS A 206 -4.50 7.11 20.60
C HIS A 206 -4.89 8.44 21.27
N GLY A 207 -4.77 8.50 22.60
CA GLY A 207 -5.28 9.64 23.35
C GLY A 207 -6.79 9.80 23.17
N LYS A 208 -7.22 10.92 22.58
CA LYS A 208 -8.62 11.23 22.25
C LYS A 208 -8.97 11.00 20.77
N LEU A 209 -8.04 10.44 19.99
CA LEU A 209 -8.27 10.04 18.60
C LEU A 209 -8.68 8.57 18.55
N TYR A 210 -9.79 8.29 17.88
CA TYR A 210 -10.31 6.95 17.62
C TYR A 210 -10.20 6.65 16.12
N LEU A 211 -9.90 5.42 15.73
CA LEU A 211 -9.80 5.02 14.32
C LEU A 211 -10.80 3.91 14.02
N VAL A 212 -11.51 4.07 12.91
CA VAL A 212 -12.41 3.08 12.31
C VAL A 212 -11.91 2.75 10.92
N HIS A 213 -11.63 1.48 10.65
CA HIS A 213 -11.24 1.02 9.32
C HIS A 213 -12.48 0.49 8.59
N LEU A 214 -12.75 1.04 7.42
CA LEU A 214 -13.83 0.67 6.51
C LEU A 214 -13.26 0.23 5.16
N ALA A 215 -13.97 -0.66 4.47
CA ALA A 215 -13.69 -1.00 3.09
C ALA A 215 -14.97 -0.90 2.26
N GLU A 216 -14.89 -0.22 1.11
CA GLU A 216 -16.01 -0.14 0.19
C GLU A 216 -16.39 -1.53 -0.34
N VAL A 217 -17.68 -1.81 -0.40
CA VAL A 217 -18.22 -3.07 -0.92
C VAL A 217 -18.60 -2.85 -2.37
N ASP A 218 -18.10 -3.70 -3.25
CA ASP A 218 -18.48 -3.71 -4.66
C ASP A 218 -19.85 -4.38 -4.81
N ASP A 219 -20.77 -3.71 -5.51
CA ASP A 219 -22.15 -4.18 -5.68
C ASP A 219 -22.24 -5.51 -6.45
N ASP A 220 -21.20 -5.91 -7.16
CA ASP A 220 -21.12 -7.17 -7.92
C ASP A 220 -20.80 -8.41 -7.06
N THR A 221 -20.54 -8.27 -5.75
CA THR A 221 -19.99 -9.37 -4.92
C THR A 221 -20.91 -9.95 -3.84
N ASP A 222 -22.11 -9.39 -3.63
CA ASP A 222 -23.02 -9.76 -2.52
C ASP A 222 -24.36 -10.38 -3.00
N ASP A 223 -24.33 -11.45 -3.80
CA ASP A 223 -25.55 -12.17 -4.22
C ASP A 223 -25.56 -13.69 -3.98
N HIS A 224 -24.81 -14.19 -2.99
CA HIS A 224 -24.84 -15.63 -2.64
C HIS A 224 -24.82 -15.92 -1.12
N SER A 225 -25.95 -15.63 -0.46
CA SER A 225 -26.46 -16.33 0.75
C SER A 225 -27.79 -15.65 1.11
N GLU A 226 -28.98 -16.25 1.09
CA GLU A 226 -29.47 -17.61 1.30
C GLU A 226 -30.84 -17.73 0.59
N GLU A 227 -31.14 -18.86 -0.06
CA GLU A 227 -32.49 -19.46 0.00
C GLU A 227 -32.47 -20.89 -0.55
N SER A 228 -32.76 -21.85 0.34
CA SER A 228 -32.92 -23.27 0.04
C SER A 228 -34.40 -23.60 -0.20
N HIS A 229 -34.75 -24.23 -1.34
CA HIS A 229 -35.54 -25.49 -1.43
C HIS A 229 -36.02 -25.85 -2.87
N VAL A 230 -35.51 -26.99 -3.37
CA VAL A 230 -36.23 -28.16 -3.97
C VAL A 230 -37.22 -27.95 -5.15
N SER A 231 -36.84 -28.34 -6.39
CA SER A 231 -37.41 -29.47 -7.18
C SER A 231 -37.27 -29.39 -8.72
N LYS A 232 -36.64 -30.44 -9.27
CA LYS A 232 -36.94 -31.24 -10.50
C LYS A 232 -36.88 -30.65 -11.93
N GLN A 233 -36.02 -31.35 -12.71
CA GLN A 233 -36.12 -31.76 -14.14
C GLN A 233 -36.21 -30.63 -15.19
N THR A 234 -35.42 -30.59 -16.27
CA THR A 234 -35.22 -31.64 -17.30
C THR A 234 -34.07 -31.21 -18.23
N GLN A 235 -33.24 -32.15 -18.72
CA GLN A 235 -32.34 -32.01 -19.89
C GLN A 235 -33.15 -32.18 -21.20
N PRO A 236 -32.70 -31.77 -22.43
CA PRO A 236 -31.42 -32.26 -23.01
C PRO A 236 -30.70 -31.39 -24.10
N SER A 237 -29.48 -31.86 -24.46
CA SER A 237 -28.89 -31.90 -25.84
C SER A 237 -28.39 -30.57 -26.45
N ALA A 238 -27.27 -30.43 -27.20
CA ALA A 238 -26.28 -31.33 -27.80
C ALA A 238 -25.00 -30.55 -28.18
N ALA A 239 -23.97 -31.32 -28.56
CA ALA A 239 -22.59 -30.96 -28.87
C ALA A 239 -22.33 -30.31 -30.25
N ALA A 240 -21.21 -29.57 -30.36
CA ALA A 240 -20.30 -29.51 -31.52
C ALA A 240 -19.01 -28.75 -31.10
N ALA A 241 -17.87 -29.43 -30.91
CA ALA A 241 -16.81 -29.72 -31.88
C ALA A 241 -15.78 -28.58 -32.07
N VAL A 242 -14.60 -28.79 -31.47
CA VAL A 242 -13.37 -27.98 -31.63
C VAL A 242 -12.45 -28.69 -32.63
N PRO A 243 -11.84 -28.00 -33.62
CA PRO A 243 -10.71 -28.55 -34.35
C PRO A 243 -9.37 -28.06 -33.75
N LYS A 244 -8.51 -29.05 -33.46
CA LYS A 244 -7.08 -28.90 -33.15
C LYS A 244 -6.29 -28.54 -34.41
N VAL A 245 -5.37 -27.57 -34.34
CA VAL A 245 -4.34 -27.37 -35.36
C VAL A 245 -2.95 -27.62 -34.77
N LYS A 246 -2.18 -28.41 -35.53
CA LYS A 246 -0.83 -28.91 -35.26
C LYS A 246 0.22 -27.79 -35.25
N VAL A 247 1.14 -27.87 -34.30
CA VAL A 247 2.38 -27.07 -34.23
C VAL A 247 3.52 -27.86 -34.89
N GLN A 248 4.31 -27.21 -35.74
CA GLN A 248 5.70 -27.61 -36.04
C GLN A 248 6.61 -26.38 -36.15
N PRO A 249 7.93 -26.55 -35.91
CA PRO A 249 8.77 -25.52 -35.29
C PRO A 249 9.66 -24.77 -36.30
N LEU A 250 9.98 -23.50 -36.00
CA LEU A 250 11.00 -22.74 -36.71
C LEU A 250 12.07 -22.23 -35.73
N ARG A 251 13.32 -22.56 -36.07
CA ARG A 251 14.59 -22.19 -35.42
C ARG A 251 14.99 -20.73 -35.76
N PRO A 252 16.02 -20.17 -35.07
CA PRO A 252 16.00 -18.80 -34.56
C PRO A 252 16.47 -17.76 -35.58
N LYS A 253 16.00 -16.51 -35.40
CA LYS A 253 16.62 -15.33 -35.99
C LYS A 253 17.05 -14.36 -34.90
N SER A 254 18.31 -13.98 -35.00
CA SER A 254 19.01 -12.90 -34.32
C SER A 254 18.31 -11.55 -34.51
N GLY A 255 18.26 -10.75 -33.46
CA GLY A 255 17.85 -9.35 -33.50
C GLY A 255 17.46 -8.88 -32.11
N ASN A 256 18.19 -7.92 -31.57
CA ASN A 256 17.88 -7.24 -30.31
C ASN A 256 16.47 -6.63 -30.41
N ASP A 257 15.52 -7.18 -29.67
CA ASP A 257 14.32 -6.50 -29.15
C ASP A 257 13.71 -7.43 -28.10
N VAL A 258 13.92 -7.13 -26.81
CA VAL A 258 13.22 -7.84 -25.72
C VAL A 258 11.83 -7.22 -25.63
N ALA A 259 10.86 -7.82 -26.32
CA ALA A 259 9.46 -7.46 -26.17
C ALA A 259 8.95 -7.91 -24.78
N LEU A 260 8.76 -6.95 -23.87
CA LEU A 260 8.07 -7.12 -22.60
C LEU A 260 6.57 -7.26 -22.88
N ASN A 261 6.04 -8.48 -22.83
CA ASN A 261 4.70 -8.83 -23.35
C ASN A 261 3.63 -9.05 -22.26
N THR A 262 3.70 -8.37 -21.11
CA THR A 262 2.57 -8.31 -20.17
C THR A 262 2.46 -6.94 -19.48
N GLU A 263 1.24 -6.37 -19.38
CA GLU A 263 0.97 -5.11 -18.65
C GLU A 263 1.40 -5.20 -17.17
N THR A 264 1.38 -6.41 -16.60
CA THR A 264 1.77 -6.69 -15.21
C THR A 264 3.28 -6.57 -14.99
N GLU A 265 4.11 -6.99 -15.95
CA GLU A 265 5.56 -6.80 -15.87
C GLU A 265 5.92 -5.32 -15.99
N LEU A 266 5.29 -4.59 -16.90
CA LEU A 266 5.54 -3.14 -17.08
C LEU A 266 5.21 -2.34 -15.82
N GLU A 267 4.08 -2.61 -15.17
CA GLU A 267 3.66 -1.99 -13.90
C GLU A 267 4.69 -2.23 -12.77
N VAL A 268 5.23 -3.45 -12.67
CA VAL A 268 6.30 -3.80 -11.72
C VAL A 268 7.59 -3.04 -12.06
N HIS A 269 7.94 -2.89 -13.34
CA HIS A 269 9.13 -2.17 -13.78
C HIS A 269 9.03 -0.65 -13.53
N TYR A 270 7.84 -0.07 -13.64
CA TYR A 270 7.58 1.33 -13.28
C TYR A 270 7.70 1.58 -11.77
N ARG A 271 7.02 0.76 -10.94
CA ARG A 271 7.10 0.87 -9.47
C ARG A 271 8.51 0.62 -8.94
N THR A 272 9.32 -0.12 -9.68
CA THR A 272 10.70 -0.42 -9.31
C THR A 272 11.71 0.58 -9.87
N GLY A 273 11.29 1.61 -10.61
CA GLY A 273 12.16 2.63 -11.19
C GLY A 273 13.04 2.11 -12.33
N ILE A 274 12.66 1.00 -12.96
CA ILE A 274 13.43 0.36 -14.04
C ILE A 274 13.18 1.03 -15.40
N VAL A 275 12.00 1.61 -15.58
CA VAL A 275 11.53 2.23 -16.83
C VAL A 275 10.90 3.60 -16.54
N GLU A 276 11.17 4.60 -17.39
CA GLU A 276 10.51 5.92 -17.37
C GLU A 276 9.41 6.01 -18.44
N PRO A 277 8.27 6.70 -18.18
CA PRO A 277 7.22 6.86 -19.18
C PRO A 277 7.62 7.90 -20.25
N GLY A 278 7.68 7.47 -21.52
CA GLY A 278 7.98 8.31 -22.69
C GLY A 278 7.86 7.55 -24.02
N PRO A 279 7.84 8.22 -25.19
CA PRO A 279 7.76 7.56 -26.50
C PRO A 279 9.07 6.83 -26.78
N GLY A 280 9.06 5.52 -26.53
CA GLY A 280 10.24 4.66 -26.52
C GLY A 280 10.67 4.38 -25.08
N TYR A 281 10.45 3.15 -24.62
CA TYR A 281 10.82 2.68 -23.29
C TYR A 281 12.34 2.86 -23.07
N GLN A 282 12.73 3.92 -22.36
CA GLN A 282 14.13 4.14 -21.99
C GLN A 282 14.40 3.50 -20.63
N ILE A 283 15.39 2.61 -20.61
CA ILE A 283 15.94 1.98 -19.39
C ILE A 283 16.52 3.10 -18.53
N THR A 284 16.05 3.24 -17.28
CA THR A 284 16.57 4.27 -16.37
C THR A 284 18.06 4.05 -16.10
N LYS A 285 18.79 5.11 -15.72
CA LYS A 285 20.20 4.98 -15.30
C LYS A 285 20.38 3.89 -14.22
N GLN A 286 19.41 3.78 -13.32
CA GLN A 286 19.36 2.75 -12.28
C GLN A 286 19.22 1.33 -12.88
N ALA A 287 18.37 1.14 -13.88
CA ALA A 287 18.25 -0.14 -14.57
C ALA A 287 19.50 -0.53 -15.38
N SER A 288 20.17 0.46 -15.99
CA SER A 288 21.48 0.26 -16.63
C SER A 288 22.57 -0.14 -15.63
N ASP A 289 22.52 0.37 -14.40
CA ASP A 289 23.44 -0.04 -13.34
C ASP A 289 23.10 -1.44 -12.81
N LEU A 290 21.81 -1.76 -12.66
CA LEU A 290 21.34 -3.09 -12.22
C LEU A 290 21.71 -4.19 -13.21
N SER A 291 21.63 -3.94 -14.52
CA SER A 291 22.00 -4.91 -15.56
C SER A 291 23.50 -5.24 -15.58
N ARG A 292 24.34 -4.42 -14.93
CA ARG A 292 25.78 -4.65 -14.76
C ARG A 292 26.13 -5.43 -13.49
N LEU A 293 25.16 -5.69 -12.61
CA LEU A 293 25.37 -6.52 -11.43
C LEU A 293 25.23 -8.01 -11.76
N PRO A 294 25.96 -8.90 -11.06
CA PRO A 294 25.68 -10.33 -11.11
C PRO A 294 24.31 -10.64 -10.51
N ASP A 295 23.81 -11.85 -10.79
CA ASP A 295 22.50 -12.28 -10.29
C ASP A 295 22.47 -12.51 -8.77
N PHE A 296 21.58 -11.80 -8.08
CA PHE A 296 21.31 -11.93 -6.65
C PHE A 296 20.03 -12.71 -6.33
N GLY A 297 19.39 -13.34 -7.31
CA GLY A 297 18.20 -14.18 -7.17
C GLY A 297 16.89 -13.42 -6.99
N SER A 298 16.94 -12.12 -6.71
CA SER A 298 15.77 -11.24 -6.66
C SER A 298 16.14 -9.80 -6.99
N LEU A 299 15.21 -9.08 -7.62
CA LEU A 299 15.37 -7.66 -7.90
C LEU A 299 15.53 -6.82 -6.61
N ALA A 300 14.81 -7.18 -5.55
CA ALA A 300 14.92 -6.54 -4.23
C ALA A 300 16.37 -6.61 -3.71
N MET A 301 16.98 -7.80 -3.72
CA MET A 301 18.37 -7.96 -3.29
C MET A 301 19.34 -7.24 -4.24
N SER A 302 19.14 -7.29 -5.56
CA SER A 302 19.98 -6.57 -6.52
C SER A 302 19.96 -5.05 -6.28
N LYS A 303 18.79 -4.47 -5.96
CA LYS A 303 18.64 -3.07 -5.58
C LYS A 303 19.37 -2.74 -4.29
N ALA A 304 19.24 -3.59 -3.27
CA ALA A 304 19.94 -3.41 -2.00
C ALA A 304 21.46 -3.44 -2.18
N VAL A 305 21.98 -4.39 -2.96
CA VAL A 305 23.40 -4.46 -3.29
C VAL A 305 23.83 -3.21 -4.06
N LEU A 306 23.08 -2.77 -5.07
CA LEU A 306 23.41 -1.54 -5.80
C LEU A 306 23.50 -0.32 -4.87
N ALA A 307 22.54 -0.18 -3.94
CA ALA A 307 22.53 0.89 -2.95
C ALA A 307 23.76 0.81 -2.02
N SER A 308 24.14 -0.38 -1.57
CA SER A 308 25.34 -0.59 -0.74
C SER A 308 26.63 -0.19 -1.45
N LEU A 309 26.71 -0.42 -2.77
CA LEU A 309 27.87 -0.07 -3.60
C LEU A 309 27.91 1.43 -3.88
N LYS A 310 26.75 2.07 -4.11
CA LYS A 310 26.71 3.47 -4.59
C LYS A 310 26.56 4.52 -3.49
N LYS A 311 25.84 4.20 -2.42
CA LYS A 311 25.36 5.21 -1.46
C LYS A 311 25.80 4.95 -0.04
N TYR A 312 25.70 3.70 0.42
CA TYR A 312 25.88 3.39 1.84
C TYR A 312 27.21 2.73 2.18
N HIS A 313 28.10 2.53 1.20
CA HIS A 313 29.49 2.09 1.41
C HIS A 313 29.64 0.81 2.24
N CYS A 314 28.77 -0.17 2.02
CA CYS A 314 28.77 -1.48 2.69
C CYS A 314 28.67 -2.65 1.71
N GLY A 315 29.29 -2.49 0.53
CA GLY A 315 29.21 -3.45 -0.58
C GLY A 315 29.62 -4.87 -0.21
N GLN A 316 30.75 -5.03 0.49
CA GLN A 316 31.25 -6.34 0.89
C GLN A 316 30.31 -7.03 1.88
N ASP A 317 29.70 -6.28 2.79
CA ASP A 317 28.75 -6.80 3.78
C ASP A 317 27.49 -7.34 3.10
N LEU A 318 26.89 -6.55 2.19
CA LEU A 318 25.70 -6.97 1.47
C LEU A 318 25.96 -8.15 0.53
N ILE A 319 27.12 -8.21 -0.12
CA ILE A 319 27.48 -9.35 -0.99
C ILE A 319 27.60 -10.63 -0.17
N ARG A 320 28.22 -10.59 1.02
CA ARG A 320 28.30 -11.75 1.93
C ARG A 320 26.92 -12.16 2.43
N LEU A 321 26.13 -11.20 2.88
CA LEU A 321 24.78 -11.43 3.39
C LEU A 321 23.87 -12.03 2.31
N ALA A 322 23.89 -11.48 1.09
CA ALA A 322 23.14 -12.00 -0.04
C ALA A 322 23.57 -13.42 -0.44
N SER A 323 24.85 -13.75 -0.25
CA SER A 323 25.37 -15.09 -0.55
C SER A 323 24.74 -16.15 0.35
N ILE A 324 24.70 -15.91 1.68
CA ILE A 324 24.10 -16.86 2.62
C ILE A 324 22.58 -16.88 2.58
N LEU A 325 21.93 -15.72 2.37
CA LEU A 325 20.46 -15.65 2.28
C LEU A 325 19.90 -16.37 1.04
N SER A 326 20.68 -16.50 -0.04
CA SER A 326 20.20 -17.14 -1.27
C SER A 326 19.83 -18.61 -1.09
N ASP A 327 20.47 -19.30 -0.16
CA ASP A 327 20.27 -20.73 0.12
C ASP A 327 19.36 -20.96 1.34
N LEU A 328 18.94 -19.89 2.03
CA LEU A 328 18.12 -19.96 3.24
C LEU A 328 16.64 -19.76 2.93
N ASN A 329 15.84 -20.78 3.30
CA ASN A 329 14.37 -20.77 3.25
C ASN A 329 13.72 -20.83 4.65
N THR A 330 14.52 -21.01 5.70
CA THR A 330 14.06 -21.12 7.08
C THR A 330 15.03 -20.49 8.06
N THR A 331 14.48 -19.86 9.09
CA THR A 331 15.15 -19.26 10.25
C THR A 331 15.61 -20.29 11.27
N ALA A 332 15.23 -21.58 11.12
CA ALA A 332 15.54 -22.64 12.08
C ALA A 332 17.04 -22.72 12.44
N ILE A 333 17.92 -22.41 11.48
CA ILE A 333 19.37 -22.43 11.67
C ILE A 333 19.83 -21.43 12.74
N LEU A 334 19.11 -20.32 12.93
CA LEU A 334 19.48 -19.25 13.85
C LEU A 334 19.41 -19.72 15.31
N LYS A 335 18.52 -20.67 15.61
CA LYS A 335 18.39 -21.24 16.95
C LYS A 335 19.69 -21.90 17.41
N ASP A 336 20.25 -22.71 16.51
CA ASP A 336 21.39 -23.58 16.76
C ASP A 336 22.75 -22.86 16.65
N LEU A 337 22.74 -21.58 16.27
CA LEU A 337 23.97 -20.78 16.20
C LEU A 337 24.56 -20.52 17.60
N PRO A 338 25.90 -20.53 17.72
CA PRO A 338 26.60 -20.05 18.91
C PRO A 338 26.17 -18.64 19.32
N HIS A 339 26.11 -18.38 20.63
CA HIS A 339 25.64 -17.11 21.17
C HIS A 339 26.54 -15.93 20.76
N ASP A 340 27.85 -16.15 20.66
CA ASP A 340 28.84 -15.15 20.22
C ASP A 340 28.69 -14.74 18.75
N MET A 341 27.94 -15.51 17.95
CA MET A 341 27.60 -15.14 16.57
C MET A 341 26.28 -14.39 16.45
N LYS A 342 25.39 -14.48 17.45
CA LYS A 342 24.08 -13.82 17.45
C LYS A 342 24.23 -12.32 17.68
N SER A 343 23.63 -11.53 16.81
CA SER A 343 23.60 -10.08 16.93
C SER A 343 22.28 -9.61 17.56
N PRO A 344 22.32 -8.61 18.47
CA PRO A 344 21.12 -7.94 18.97
C PRO A 344 20.39 -7.14 17.89
N ASP A 345 21.08 -6.76 16.79
CA ASP A 345 20.49 -6.02 15.66
C ASP A 345 19.59 -6.89 14.78
N GLY A 346 19.71 -8.21 14.91
CA GLY A 346 18.81 -9.18 14.28
C GLY A 346 19.49 -10.25 13.44
N ASP A 347 18.67 -10.92 12.64
CA ASP A 347 19.02 -12.12 11.90
C ASP A 347 20.05 -11.81 10.78
N PHE A 348 19.91 -10.66 10.12
CA PHE A 348 20.83 -10.24 9.06
C PHE A 348 22.27 -10.12 9.56
N MET A 349 22.48 -9.42 10.67
CA MET A 349 23.81 -9.27 11.27
C MET A 349 24.32 -10.58 11.85
N THR A 350 23.43 -11.42 12.38
CA THR A 350 23.79 -12.78 12.84
C THR A 350 24.33 -13.64 11.70
N LEU A 351 23.67 -13.64 10.53
CA LEU A 351 24.13 -14.38 9.35
C LEU A 351 25.41 -13.78 8.75
N LEU A 352 25.55 -12.45 8.78
CA LEU A 352 26.78 -11.80 8.38
C LEU A 352 27.96 -12.18 9.29
N ASN A 353 27.74 -12.28 10.60
CA ASN A 353 28.76 -12.75 11.55
C ASN A 353 29.23 -14.17 11.24
N VAL A 354 28.31 -15.08 10.87
CA VAL A 354 28.66 -16.44 10.41
C VAL A 354 29.57 -16.35 9.19
N MET A 355 29.17 -15.60 8.15
CA MET A 355 29.97 -15.45 6.94
C MET A 355 31.34 -14.82 7.22
N ASN A 356 31.40 -13.76 8.02
CA ASN A 356 32.63 -13.07 8.38
C ASN A 356 33.60 -13.99 9.13
N ASN A 357 33.10 -14.78 10.09
CA ASN A 357 33.93 -15.72 10.84
C ASN A 357 34.56 -16.79 9.94
N ILE A 358 33.79 -17.34 9.00
CA ILE A 358 34.30 -18.41 8.12
C ILE A 358 35.23 -17.85 7.04
N LEU A 359 34.87 -16.72 6.43
CA LEU A 359 35.69 -16.08 5.40
C LEU A 359 36.99 -15.52 5.96
N LEU A 360 37.03 -15.09 7.23
CA LEU A 360 38.26 -14.71 7.90
C LEU A 360 39.24 -15.88 7.92
N VAL A 361 38.82 -17.05 8.42
CA VAL A 361 39.67 -18.25 8.45
C VAL A 361 40.09 -18.66 7.04
N LYS A 362 39.16 -18.63 6.07
CA LYS A 362 39.45 -18.96 4.66
C LYS A 362 40.54 -18.08 4.05
N ARG A 363 40.57 -16.79 4.41
CA ARG A 363 41.58 -15.83 3.93
C ARG A 363 42.90 -15.95 4.68
N SER A 364 42.87 -16.45 5.92
CA SER A 364 44.06 -16.62 6.77
C SER A 364 44.85 -17.91 6.50
N VAL A 365 44.34 -18.83 5.67
CA VAL A 365 45.01 -20.11 5.38
C VAL A 365 45.18 -20.34 3.87
N PRO A 366 46.22 -21.08 3.44
CA PRO A 366 46.36 -21.51 2.06
C PRO A 366 45.13 -22.31 1.57
N PRO A 367 44.72 -22.18 0.29
CA PRO A 367 43.51 -22.83 -0.24
C PRO A 367 43.47 -24.35 -0.06
N ASN A 368 44.62 -25.04 -0.08
CA ASN A 368 44.74 -26.48 0.11
C ASN A 368 44.62 -26.92 1.59
N GLN A 369 44.68 -25.99 2.54
CA GLN A 369 44.55 -26.26 3.98
C GLN A 369 43.17 -25.87 4.52
N PHE A 370 42.36 -25.13 3.75
CA PHE A 370 41.02 -24.76 4.18
C PHE A 370 40.07 -25.96 4.16
N ASN A 371 39.75 -26.47 5.34
CA ASN A 371 38.71 -27.48 5.52
C ASN A 371 37.48 -26.84 6.20
N LEU A 372 36.41 -26.64 5.43
CA LEU A 372 35.20 -26.01 5.93
C LEU A 372 34.57 -26.77 7.11
N GLU A 373 34.62 -28.11 7.09
CA GLU A 373 33.97 -28.93 8.11
C GLU A 373 34.66 -28.74 9.45
N HIS A 374 36.00 -28.80 9.47
CA HIS A 374 36.79 -28.51 10.67
C HIS A 374 36.58 -27.08 11.16
N VAL A 375 36.48 -26.11 10.25
CA VAL A 375 36.22 -24.71 10.64
C VAL A 375 34.83 -24.56 11.26
N CYS A 376 33.80 -25.17 10.67
CA CYS A 376 32.45 -25.15 11.23
C CYS A 376 32.42 -25.82 12.63
N GLN A 377 33.04 -26.99 12.78
CA GLN A 377 33.14 -27.68 14.07
C GLN A 377 33.87 -26.83 15.12
N ALA A 378 35.03 -26.26 14.78
CA ALA A 378 35.81 -25.41 15.68
C ALA A 378 35.06 -24.13 16.09
N LYS A 379 34.16 -23.64 15.22
CA LYS A 379 33.30 -22.49 15.47
C LYS A 379 31.97 -22.85 16.14
N GLY A 380 31.74 -24.12 16.52
CA GLY A 380 30.51 -24.56 17.17
C GLY A 380 29.28 -24.57 16.27
N LEU A 381 29.47 -24.58 14.95
CA LEU A 381 28.39 -24.64 13.97
C LEU A 381 27.91 -26.09 13.79
N THR A 382 26.59 -26.29 13.83
CA THR A 382 26.00 -27.63 13.73
C THR A 382 26.13 -28.22 12.32
N PRO A 383 26.04 -29.55 12.15
CA PRO A 383 26.08 -30.17 10.82
C PRO A 383 24.98 -29.66 9.87
N ASN A 384 23.84 -29.22 10.40
CA ASN A 384 22.73 -28.69 9.61
C ASN A 384 23.09 -27.40 8.86
N ILE A 385 23.90 -26.52 9.47
CA ILE A 385 24.30 -25.26 8.82
C ILE A 385 25.48 -25.44 7.86
N TYR A 386 26.26 -26.51 8.00
CA TYR A 386 27.43 -26.79 7.15
C TYR A 386 27.08 -26.74 5.65
N HIS A 387 25.99 -27.40 5.27
CA HIS A 387 25.61 -27.50 3.85
C HIS A 387 25.22 -26.13 3.27
N ILE A 388 24.60 -25.26 4.09
CA ILE A 388 24.22 -23.89 3.73
C ILE A 388 25.48 -23.02 3.62
N VAL A 389 26.38 -23.06 4.61
CA VAL A 389 27.63 -22.30 4.59
C VAL A 389 28.50 -22.71 3.41
N ARG A 390 28.53 -23.99 3.05
CA ARG A 390 29.26 -24.48 1.87
C ARG A 390 28.75 -23.85 0.58
N GLN A 391 27.43 -23.80 0.38
CA GLN A 391 26.84 -23.15 -0.80
C GLN A 391 27.03 -21.64 -0.76
N ALA A 392 26.86 -21.01 0.41
CA ALA A 392 27.08 -19.59 0.62
C ALA A 392 28.51 -19.15 0.28
N ILE A 393 29.53 -19.91 0.69
CA ILE A 393 30.93 -19.62 0.34
C ILE A 393 31.16 -19.77 -1.16
N LYS A 394 30.62 -20.83 -1.78
CA LYS A 394 30.73 -21.05 -3.22
C LYS A 394 30.11 -19.88 -3.99
N ARG A 395 28.91 -19.47 -3.60
CA ARG A 395 28.21 -18.32 -4.17
C ARG A 395 28.98 -17.02 -3.96
N TYR A 396 29.49 -16.79 -2.74
CA TYR A 396 30.31 -15.63 -2.43
C TYR A 396 31.56 -15.56 -3.30
N THR A 397 32.30 -16.67 -3.46
CA THR A 397 33.49 -16.71 -4.32
C THR A 397 33.16 -16.41 -5.78
N ASN A 398 32.03 -16.90 -6.29
CA ASN A 398 31.58 -16.57 -7.65
C ASN A 398 31.25 -15.07 -7.79
N LEU A 399 30.51 -14.51 -6.83
CA LEU A 399 30.17 -13.09 -6.82
C LEU A 399 31.42 -12.21 -6.68
N GLU A 400 32.32 -12.55 -5.76
CA GLU A 400 33.61 -11.86 -5.55
C GLU A 400 34.44 -11.87 -6.83
N THR A 401 34.51 -13.00 -7.53
CA THR A 401 35.18 -13.09 -8.85
C THR A 401 34.51 -12.16 -9.87
N SER A 402 33.18 -12.16 -9.95
CA SER A 402 32.44 -11.28 -10.87
C SER A 402 32.69 -9.79 -10.57
N PHE A 403 32.69 -9.39 -9.29
CA PHE A 403 32.95 -8.01 -8.91
C PHE A 403 34.41 -7.61 -9.12
N ASN A 404 35.35 -8.53 -8.94
CA ASN A 404 36.76 -8.28 -9.25
C ASN A 404 36.99 -8.05 -10.75
N LEU A 405 36.15 -8.62 -11.63
CA LEU A 405 36.19 -8.35 -13.07
C LEU A 405 35.46 -7.06 -13.46
N SER A 406 34.57 -6.54 -12.62
CA SER A 406 33.84 -5.29 -12.88
C SER A 406 34.78 -4.09 -12.90
N VAL A 407 34.57 -3.16 -13.83
CA VAL A 407 35.25 -1.85 -13.85
C VAL A 407 34.56 -0.86 -12.93
N ASP A 408 33.23 -0.94 -12.82
CA ASP A 408 32.41 0.05 -12.11
C ASP A 408 32.35 -0.18 -10.60
N PHE A 409 32.38 -1.45 -10.18
CA PHE A 409 32.00 -1.84 -8.81
C PHE A 409 33.10 -2.54 -8.01
N ARG A 410 34.27 -2.84 -8.62
CA ARG A 410 35.37 -3.58 -7.97
C ARG A 410 35.73 -3.04 -6.60
N ASP A 411 36.11 -1.77 -6.51
CA ASP A 411 36.60 -1.19 -5.25
C ASP A 411 35.47 -1.11 -4.22
N ARG A 412 34.27 -0.75 -4.66
CA ARG A 412 33.09 -0.59 -3.78
C ARG A 412 32.60 -1.92 -3.21
N ALA A 413 32.76 -3.01 -3.97
CA ALA A 413 32.45 -4.36 -3.54
C ALA A 413 33.40 -4.88 -2.45
N GLN A 414 34.56 -4.23 -2.26
CA GLN A 414 35.53 -4.58 -1.21
C GLN A 414 35.34 -3.79 0.08
N VAL A 415 34.47 -2.76 0.09
CA VAL A 415 34.22 -1.93 1.27
C VAL A 415 33.26 -2.63 2.22
N ALA A 416 33.70 -2.85 3.46
CA ALA A 416 32.88 -3.31 4.58
C ALA A 416 32.73 -2.19 5.61
N SER A 417 31.50 -1.94 6.06
CA SER A 417 31.22 -1.04 7.17
C SER A 417 31.13 -1.76 8.50
N ASN A 418 30.70 -3.03 8.48
CA ASN A 418 30.27 -3.79 9.67
C ASN A 418 29.27 -3.01 10.55
N ASN A 419 28.57 -2.05 9.95
CA ASN A 419 27.63 -1.17 10.63
C ASN A 419 26.22 -1.48 10.14
N TRP A 420 25.40 -1.95 11.07
CA TRP A 420 24.03 -2.33 10.77
C TRP A 420 23.21 -1.20 10.14
N GLU A 421 23.38 0.07 10.54
CA GLU A 421 22.63 1.19 9.96
C GLU A 421 22.84 1.29 8.44
N GLN A 422 24.08 1.18 7.97
CA GLN A 422 24.40 1.28 6.55
C GLN A 422 23.85 0.09 5.77
N ILE A 423 23.92 -1.11 6.38
CA ILE A 423 23.38 -2.34 5.81
C ILE A 423 21.85 -2.26 5.73
N ALA A 424 21.19 -1.84 6.82
CA ALA A 424 19.75 -1.64 6.91
C ALA A 424 19.25 -0.63 5.88
N LYS A 425 19.90 0.54 5.76
CA LYS A 425 19.56 1.53 4.73
C LYS A 425 19.70 0.99 3.32
N SER A 426 20.70 0.13 3.07
CA SER A 426 20.84 -0.56 1.77
C SER A 426 19.68 -1.54 1.54
N LEU A 427 19.37 -2.37 2.53
CA LEU A 427 18.26 -3.33 2.47
C LEU A 427 16.90 -2.61 2.27
N LEU A 428 16.68 -1.46 2.91
CA LEU A 428 15.46 -0.66 2.76
C LEU A 428 15.23 -0.18 1.32
N VAL A 429 16.27 0.04 0.52
CA VAL A 429 16.13 0.37 -0.92
C VAL A 429 15.58 -0.82 -1.72
N GLY A 430 15.91 -2.05 -1.30
CA GLY A 430 15.45 -3.28 -1.93
C GLY A 430 14.10 -3.77 -1.41
N TYR A 431 13.85 -3.58 -0.11
CA TYR A 431 12.77 -4.17 0.67
C TYR A 431 11.88 -3.10 1.32
N SER A 432 11.68 -1.96 0.66
CA SER A 432 10.92 -0.81 1.17
C SER A 432 9.51 -1.16 1.66
N ASN A 433 8.89 -2.18 1.06
CA ASN A 433 7.52 -2.61 1.38
C ASN A 433 7.45 -3.69 2.46
N ASN A 434 8.58 -4.08 3.07
CA ASN A 434 8.67 -5.12 4.09
C ASN A 434 9.08 -4.55 5.46
N ILE A 435 8.60 -3.37 5.78
CA ILE A 435 8.80 -2.71 7.07
C ILE A 435 7.60 -3.00 7.96
N PHE A 436 7.82 -3.32 9.23
CA PHE A 436 6.79 -3.73 10.18
C PHE A 436 6.94 -3.04 11.53
N VAL A 437 5.85 -2.47 12.03
CA VAL A 437 5.76 -1.73 13.29
C VAL A 437 5.14 -2.62 14.35
N SER A 438 5.74 -2.62 15.55
CA SER A 438 5.18 -3.29 16.72
C SER A 438 3.85 -2.66 17.14
N LEU A 439 2.85 -3.49 17.37
CA LEU A 439 1.56 -3.08 17.90
C LEU A 439 1.58 -2.79 19.41
N ARG A 440 2.72 -2.98 20.08
CA ARG A 440 2.83 -2.83 21.53
C ARG A 440 2.39 -1.45 22.02
N GLU A 441 2.81 -0.40 21.33
CA GLU A 441 2.48 0.99 21.70
C GLU A 441 1.01 1.34 21.45
N PHE A 442 0.30 0.51 20.67
CA PHE A 442 -1.07 0.77 20.23
C PHE A 442 -2.12 -0.16 20.87
N LYS A 443 -1.74 -1.40 21.22
CA LYS A 443 -2.66 -2.45 21.72
C LYS A 443 -2.28 -3.04 23.08
N GLY A 444 -1.28 -2.49 23.78
CA GLY A 444 -0.78 -3.02 25.05
C GLY A 444 0.28 -4.12 24.87
N PRO A 445 0.52 -5.01 25.85
CA PRO A 445 1.58 -6.02 25.78
C PRO A 445 1.28 -7.10 24.72
N THR A 446 1.70 -6.85 23.49
CA THR A 446 1.62 -7.78 22.35
C THR A 446 2.97 -7.91 21.67
N HIS A 447 3.21 -9.04 21.01
CA HIS A 447 4.35 -9.30 20.10
C HIS A 447 3.92 -9.26 18.62
N HIS A 448 2.76 -8.65 18.35
CA HIS A 448 2.23 -8.48 17.01
C HIS A 448 2.85 -7.28 16.31
N PHE A 449 2.95 -7.41 15.00
CA PHE A 449 3.44 -6.39 14.10
C PHE A 449 2.41 -6.14 12.99
N VAL A 450 2.43 -4.95 12.42
CA VAL A 450 1.68 -4.60 11.21
C VAL A 450 2.63 -3.95 10.22
N ARG A 451 2.38 -4.14 8.93
CA ARG A 451 3.25 -3.58 7.90
C ARG A 451 3.08 -2.06 7.84
N TYR A 452 4.21 -1.34 7.80
CA TYR A 452 4.30 0.12 7.95
C TYR A 452 3.60 0.91 6.84
N ASP A 453 3.73 0.46 5.59
CA ASP A 453 3.21 1.15 4.39
C ASP A 453 2.23 0.25 3.63
N SER A 454 1.31 -0.40 4.35
CA SER A 454 0.23 -1.12 3.69
C SER A 454 -1.10 -0.89 4.33
N ASN A 455 -2.11 -0.79 3.47
CA ASN A 455 -3.53 -0.82 3.79
C ASN A 455 -3.98 -2.21 4.28
N ASN A 456 -3.06 -3.16 4.42
CA ASN A 456 -3.34 -4.53 4.83
C ASN A 456 -3.29 -4.65 6.37
N ASP A 457 -4.43 -4.99 6.97
CA ASP A 457 -4.60 -5.28 8.41
C ASP A 457 -3.93 -6.60 8.86
N GLU A 458 -3.11 -7.21 8.02
CA GLU A 458 -2.43 -8.44 8.32
C GLU A 458 -1.54 -8.31 9.57
N ILE A 459 -1.93 -9.07 10.59
CA ILE A 459 -1.15 -9.23 11.81
C ILE A 459 0.02 -10.15 11.52
N ALA A 460 1.23 -9.66 11.76
CA ALA A 460 2.44 -10.44 11.67
C ALA A 460 3.02 -10.74 13.05
N VAL A 461 3.82 -11.79 13.14
CA VAL A 461 4.66 -12.12 14.29
C VAL A 461 6.08 -12.38 13.82
N LEU A 462 7.06 -12.08 14.67
CA LEU A 462 8.41 -12.56 14.43
C LEU A 462 8.43 -14.08 14.49
N ASP A 463 9.22 -14.69 13.61
CA ASP A 463 9.57 -16.08 13.76
C ASP A 463 10.23 -16.32 15.13
N LEU A 464 9.78 -17.34 15.85
CA LEU A 464 10.31 -17.70 17.17
C LEU A 464 11.80 -18.05 17.14
N GLN A 465 12.35 -18.39 15.97
CA GLN A 465 13.77 -18.68 15.81
C GLN A 465 14.62 -17.43 15.54
N SER A 466 13.99 -16.27 15.31
CA SER A 466 14.71 -15.01 15.12
C SER A 466 15.50 -14.61 16.37
N THR A 467 16.65 -13.96 16.19
CA THR A 467 17.39 -13.37 17.31
C THR A 467 16.71 -12.14 17.90
N LEU A 468 15.71 -11.58 17.22
CA LEU A 468 14.84 -10.51 17.72
C LEU A 468 13.59 -11.01 18.43
N ALA A 469 13.33 -12.32 18.41
CA ALA A 469 12.26 -12.89 19.21
C ALA A 469 12.54 -12.63 20.70
N ARG A 470 11.50 -12.23 21.43
CA ARG A 470 11.56 -11.94 22.87
C ARG A 470 10.53 -12.81 23.60
N PRO A 471 10.81 -13.21 24.85
CA PRO A 471 9.79 -13.83 25.70
C PRO A 471 8.59 -12.91 25.85
N ILE A 472 7.40 -13.47 26.06
CA ILE A 472 6.15 -12.69 26.25
C ILE A 472 6.27 -11.66 27.40
N SER A 473 7.12 -11.93 28.40
CA SER A 473 7.39 -11.02 29.53
C SER A 473 8.25 -9.81 29.18
N GLN A 474 8.97 -9.85 28.05
CA GLN A 474 9.81 -8.77 27.57
C GLN A 474 9.13 -8.03 26.43
N SER A 475 9.57 -6.79 26.19
CA SER A 475 9.02 -5.97 25.13
C SER A 475 9.54 -6.40 23.77
N PRO A 476 8.69 -6.55 22.73
CA PRO A 476 9.19 -6.73 21.38
C PRO A 476 9.97 -5.50 20.91
N VAL A 477 10.83 -5.71 19.92
CA VAL A 477 11.46 -4.64 19.14
C VAL A 477 10.39 -3.75 18.47
N GLY A 478 10.67 -2.45 18.35
CA GLY A 478 9.66 -1.47 17.95
C GLY A 478 9.35 -1.46 16.44
N LEU A 479 10.38 -1.62 15.61
CA LEU A 479 10.28 -1.51 14.16
C LEU A 479 11.28 -2.45 13.50
N VAL A 480 10.84 -3.24 12.53
CA VAL A 480 11.68 -4.24 11.86
C VAL A 480 11.56 -4.20 10.36
N LEU A 481 12.65 -4.51 9.66
CA LEU A 481 12.68 -4.87 8.26
C LEU A 481 12.69 -6.39 8.14
N ALA A 482 11.84 -6.97 7.30
CA ALA A 482 11.80 -8.41 7.04
C ALA A 482 12.20 -8.74 5.60
N ARG A 483 13.00 -9.79 5.39
CA ARG A 483 13.24 -10.32 4.04
C ARG A 483 12.02 -11.12 3.56
N ASP A 484 11.61 -12.09 4.37
CA ASP A 484 10.63 -13.10 3.98
C ASP A 484 9.39 -13.03 4.87
N ILE A 485 8.22 -13.24 4.27
CA ILE A 485 6.92 -13.25 4.93
C ILE A 485 6.27 -14.57 4.58
N ARG A 486 6.05 -15.42 5.59
CA ARG A 486 5.52 -16.77 5.41
C ARG A 486 4.12 -16.87 5.98
N TYR A 487 3.25 -17.57 5.26
CA TYR A 487 1.87 -17.84 5.63
C TYR A 487 1.77 -19.32 6.00
N SER A 488 1.43 -19.62 7.26
CA SER A 488 1.22 -21.00 7.68
C SER A 488 -0.24 -21.39 7.50
N THR A 489 -0.50 -22.53 6.87
CA THR A 489 -1.84 -23.14 6.80
C THR A 489 -2.35 -23.57 8.18
N SER A 490 -1.47 -23.71 9.17
CA SER A 490 -1.81 -24.12 10.55
C SER A 490 -2.16 -22.94 11.47
N VAL A 491 -1.87 -21.70 11.06
CA VAL A 491 -2.23 -20.48 11.79
C VAL A 491 -2.91 -19.55 10.79
N PRO A 492 -4.22 -19.72 10.52
CA PRO A 492 -4.89 -19.16 9.34
C PRO A 492 -5.06 -17.62 9.34
N SER A 493 -4.37 -16.88 10.20
CA SER A 493 -4.62 -15.46 10.42
C SER A 493 -3.38 -14.62 10.72
N ARG A 494 -2.15 -15.15 10.58
CA ARG A 494 -0.92 -14.38 10.88
C ARG A 494 0.25 -14.66 9.94
N ALA A 495 0.85 -13.59 9.41
CA ALA A 495 2.15 -13.63 8.74
C ALA A 495 3.26 -13.96 9.75
N VAL A 496 4.24 -14.74 9.32
CA VAL A 496 5.47 -15.00 10.07
C VAL A 496 6.63 -14.28 9.38
N LEU A 497 7.20 -13.29 10.06
CA LEU A 497 8.33 -12.50 9.58
C LEU A 497 9.63 -13.27 9.81
N SER A 498 10.37 -13.52 8.73
CA SER A 498 11.58 -14.31 8.72
C SER A 498 12.76 -13.51 8.17
N PHE A 499 13.93 -13.70 8.78
CA PHE A 499 15.15 -12.93 8.51
C PHE A 499 14.89 -11.44 8.70
N VAL A 500 14.79 -11.04 9.97
CA VAL A 500 14.45 -9.68 10.38
C VAL A 500 15.64 -8.92 10.93
N GLY A 501 15.61 -7.59 10.83
CA GLY A 501 16.54 -6.68 11.50
C GLY A 501 15.79 -5.50 12.09
N GLU A 502 16.19 -5.07 13.28
CA GLU A 502 15.59 -3.91 13.96
C GLU A 502 16.02 -2.64 13.23
N ILE A 503 15.10 -1.75 12.88
CA ILE A 503 15.43 -0.51 12.18
C ILE A 503 14.90 0.70 12.94
N LYS A 504 15.42 1.88 12.62
CA LYS A 504 14.93 3.14 13.20
C LYS A 504 14.15 3.95 12.17
N PRO A 505 13.11 4.72 12.58
CA PRO A 505 12.33 5.54 11.66
C PRO A 505 13.18 6.49 10.80
N GLU A 506 14.25 7.06 11.35
CA GLU A 506 15.17 7.98 10.65
C GLU A 506 15.99 7.32 9.51
N TRP A 507 15.95 5.99 9.40
CA TRP A 507 16.64 5.26 8.32
C TRP A 507 15.77 5.04 7.09
N ILE A 508 14.46 5.28 7.21
CA ILE A 508 13.50 5.13 6.11
C ILE A 508 13.57 6.38 5.24
N GLU A 509 14.17 6.25 4.06
CA GLU A 509 14.19 7.33 3.09
C GLU A 509 12.84 7.42 2.36
N TRP A 510 12.18 8.56 2.50
CA TRP A 510 10.99 8.88 1.72
C TRP A 510 11.37 9.01 0.26
N VAL A 511 10.93 8.07 -0.58
CA VAL A 511 10.90 8.26 -2.02
C VAL A 511 9.56 8.97 -2.31
N PRO A 512 9.54 10.29 -2.57
CA PRO A 512 8.35 10.90 -3.14
C PRO A 512 8.08 10.17 -4.45
N THR A 513 6.91 9.54 -4.58
CA THR A 513 6.43 9.03 -5.86
C THR A 513 6.54 10.17 -6.86
N THR A 514 7.38 10.00 -7.88
CA THR A 514 7.70 11.00 -8.89
C THR A 514 6.47 11.36 -9.71
N THR A 515 5.72 12.32 -9.20
CA THR A 515 4.86 13.25 -9.94
C THR A 515 4.80 14.53 -9.12
N ASN A 516 5.92 15.27 -9.11
CA ASN A 516 5.95 16.71 -8.84
C ASN A 516 7.32 17.25 -9.25
N ALA A 517 7.54 17.27 -10.56
CA ALA A 517 8.50 18.21 -11.12
C ALA A 517 7.82 19.58 -11.20
N GLN A 518 8.45 20.55 -10.54
CA GLN A 518 8.30 22.00 -10.74
C GLN A 518 6.98 22.66 -10.28
N LYS A 519 7.06 23.47 -9.22
CA LYS A 519 7.36 24.90 -9.39
C LYS A 519 7.66 25.56 -8.04
N SER A 520 8.89 26.06 -7.95
CA SER A 520 9.39 27.07 -7.02
C SER A 520 8.70 28.41 -7.27
N PHE A 521 8.10 29.00 -6.24
CA PHE A 521 8.33 30.34 -5.66
C PHE A 521 7.23 30.67 -4.64
#